data_AF-A0A0G0UXI5-F1
#
_entry.id   AF-A0A0G0UXI5-F1
#
_cell.length_a   1.000
_cell.length_b   1.000
_cell.length_c   1.000
_cell.angle_alpha   90.00
_cell.angle_beta   90.00
_cell.angle_gamma   90.00
#
_symmetry.space_group_name_H-M   'P 1'
#
loop_
_entity.id
_entity.type
_entity.pdbx_description
1 polymer ?
#
loop_
_entity_poly.entity_id
_entity_poly.type
_entity_poly.pdbx_seq_one_letter_code
_entity_poly.pdbx_strand_id
1 'polypeptide(L)'
;MNEIYIIAKLGDLILIINNGDLKRIGKETKPEVKCIKVDLRNKTINPAVELEKHLKFNPWEETTENKQHIFLQNLYLSFPKQDILKKIIEPLSKN
;
A
#
# COMPACT_ATOMS: atom_id res chain seq x y z
N MET A 1 6.64 3.30 -15.37
CA MET A 1 7.04 2.59 -14.14
C MET A 1 5.77 2.27 -13.36
N ASN A 2 5.63 1.06 -12.81
CA ASN A 2 4.50 0.79 -11.91
C ASN A 2 4.79 1.50 -10.59
N GLU A 3 4.22 2.68 -10.46
CA GLU A 3 4.32 3.48 -9.25
C GLU A 3 3.36 2.92 -8.22
N ILE A 4 3.87 2.68 -7.01
CA ILE A 4 3.07 2.30 -5.85
C ILE A 4 2.70 3.55 -5.06
N TYR A 5 1.52 3.54 -4.45
CA TYR A 5 1.00 4.63 -3.65
C TYR A 5 0.69 4.13 -2.24
N ILE A 6 1.04 4.90 -1.21
CA ILE A 6 0.75 4.57 0.19
C ILE A 6 -0.48 5.39 0.54
N ILE A 7 -1.57 4.73 0.87
CA ILE A 7 -2.90 5.37 1.03
C ILE A 7 -3.27 5.60 2.48
N ALA A 8 -2.70 4.82 3.39
CA ALA A 8 -2.97 4.97 4.81
C ALA A 8 -1.86 4.36 5.67
N LYS A 9 -1.83 4.76 6.94
CA LYS A 9 -0.97 4.17 7.97
C LYS A 9 -1.72 3.86 9.25
N LEU A 10 -1.17 2.97 10.06
CA LEU A 10 -1.61 2.67 11.41
C LEU A 10 -0.38 2.34 12.25
N GLY A 11 0.12 3.32 13.01
CA GLY A 11 1.44 3.21 13.65
C GLY A 11 2.54 3.00 12.61
N ASP A 12 3.26 1.88 12.72
CA ASP A 12 4.32 1.44 11.79
C ASP A 12 3.80 0.62 10.60
N LEU A 13 2.48 0.37 10.54
CA LEU A 13 1.84 -0.32 9.42
C LEU A 13 1.48 0.68 8.34
N ILE A 14 1.71 0.32 7.08
CA ILE A 14 1.29 1.11 5.91
C ILE A 14 0.50 0.23 4.94
N LEU A 15 -0.48 0.85 4.27
CA LEU A 15 -1.24 0.23 3.18
C LEU A 15 -0.77 0.80 1.85
N ILE A 16 -0.35 -0.09 0.97
CA ILE A 16 0.24 0.24 -0.33
C ILE A 16 -0.67 -0.30 -1.43
N ILE A 17 -0.94 0.50 -2.45
CA ILE A 17 -1.69 0.11 -3.64
C ILE A 17 -0.91 0.44 -4.90
N ASN A 18 -1.44 0.00 -6.05
CA ASN A 18 -1.02 0.52 -7.34
C ASN A 18 -1.50 1.98 -7.52
N ASN A 19 -0.63 2.88 -7.96
CA ASN A 19 -1.01 4.29 -8.23
C ASN A 19 -2.16 4.38 -9.25
N GLY A 20 -2.22 3.46 -10.23
CA GLY A 20 -3.32 3.39 -11.19
C GLY A 20 -4.69 3.11 -10.58
N ASP A 21 -4.73 2.50 -9.40
CA ASP A 21 -5.97 2.19 -8.67
C ASP A 21 -6.41 3.31 -7.72
N LEU A 22 -5.61 4.36 -7.53
CA LEU A 22 -5.94 5.49 -6.65
C LEU A 22 -7.29 6.14 -7.01
N LYS A 23 -7.56 6.30 -8.32
CA LYS A 23 -8.81 6.88 -8.84
C LYS A 23 -10.05 5.98 -8.66
N ARG A 24 -9.87 4.74 -8.18
CA ARG A 24 -10.91 3.74 -7.99
C ARG A 24 -11.33 3.59 -6.53
N ILE A 25 -10.50 4.06 -5.59
CA ILE A 25 -10.83 4.05 -4.15
C ILE A 25 -12.09 4.89 -3.91
N GLY A 26 -13.02 4.38 -3.10
CA GLY A 26 -14.25 5.08 -2.71
C GLY A 26 -15.33 5.14 -3.80
N LYS A 27 -15.08 4.57 -4.99
CA LYS A 27 -16.13 4.39 -6.00
C LYS A 27 -16.82 3.06 -5.75
N GLU A 28 -18.10 3.12 -5.38
CA GLU A 28 -18.97 1.97 -5.08
C GLU A 28 -19.05 0.92 -6.20
N THR A 29 -18.55 1.24 -7.40
CA THR A 29 -18.60 0.39 -8.58
C THR A 29 -17.41 -0.55 -8.76
N LYS A 30 -16.35 -0.50 -7.93
CA LYS A 30 -15.16 -1.38 -8.09
C LYS A 30 -14.51 -1.82 -6.76
N PRO A 31 -14.93 -2.95 -6.16
CA PRO A 31 -14.35 -3.48 -4.91
C PRO A 31 -12.96 -4.15 -5.07
N GLU A 32 -12.37 -4.15 -6.27
CA GLU A 32 -11.20 -4.99 -6.58
C GLU A 32 -9.84 -4.33 -6.34
N VAL A 33 -9.79 -3.14 -5.73
CA VAL A 33 -8.51 -2.50 -5.43
C VAL A 33 -7.74 -3.37 -4.45
N LYS A 34 -6.62 -3.94 -4.91
CA LYS A 34 -5.71 -4.69 -4.06
C LYS A 34 -4.79 -3.73 -3.33
N CYS A 35 -4.56 -4.01 -2.06
CA CYS A 35 -3.55 -3.37 -1.27
C CYS A 35 -2.61 -4.41 -0.64
N ILE A 36 -1.44 -3.94 -0.24
CA ILE A 36 -0.46 -4.70 0.51
C ILE A 36 -0.21 -3.96 1.81
N LYS A 37 -0.34 -4.70 2.91
CA LYS A 37 0.02 -4.21 4.22
C LYS A 37 1.49 -4.48 4.47
N VAL A 38 2.24 -3.46 4.84
CA VAL A 38 3.65 -3.58 5.23
C VAL A 38 3.81 -3.10 6.66
N ASP A 39 4.52 -3.88 7.46
CA ASP A 39 4.97 -3.52 8.80
C ASP A 39 6.43 -3.06 8.72
N LEU A 40 6.66 -1.76 8.88
CA LEU A 40 7.99 -1.16 8.82
C LEU A 40 8.84 -1.54 10.04
N ARG A 41 8.22 -1.74 11.21
CA ARG A 41 8.91 -2.07 12.47
C ARG A 41 9.39 -3.51 12.48
N ASN A 42 8.53 -4.45 12.09
CA ASN A 42 8.84 -5.87 12.05
C ASN A 42 9.38 -6.34 10.69
N LYS A 43 9.56 -5.42 9.74
CA LYS A 43 10.04 -5.68 8.37
C LYS A 43 9.28 -6.83 7.70
N THR A 44 7.95 -6.80 7.79
CA THR A 44 7.07 -7.84 7.24
C THR A 44 6.22 -7.27 6.11
N ILE A 45 6.11 -8.01 5.00
CA ILE A 45 5.26 -7.67 3.85
C ILE A 45 4.19 -8.74 3.73
N ASN A 46 2.94 -8.34 3.85
CA ASN A 46 1.81 -9.25 3.70
C ASN A 46 1.48 -9.50 2.22
N PRO A 47 0.80 -10.62 1.89
CA PRO A 47 0.22 -10.82 0.58
C PRO A 47 -0.79 -9.72 0.20
N ALA A 48 -1.03 -9.56 -1.10
CA ALA A 48 -2.04 -8.65 -1.61
C ALA A 48 -3.45 -9.09 -1.18
N VAL A 49 -4.24 -8.13 -0.71
CA VAL A 49 -5.59 -8.32 -0.17
C VAL A 49 -6.50 -7.20 -0.67
N GLU A 50 -7.81 -7.41 -0.63
CA GLU A 50 -8.77 -6.36 -1.02
C GLU A 50 -8.76 -5.20 -0.03
N LEU A 51 -8.63 -3.97 -0.54
CA LEU A 51 -8.54 -2.76 0.25
C LEU A 51 -9.78 -2.52 1.12
N GLU A 52 -10.98 -2.80 0.59
CA GLU A 52 -12.24 -2.56 1.32
C GLU A 52 -12.31 -3.33 2.65
N LYS A 53 -11.68 -4.51 2.72
CA LYS A 53 -11.62 -5.32 3.96
C LYS A 53 -10.86 -4.62 5.08
N HIS A 54 -9.96 -3.70 4.73
CA HIS A 54 -9.14 -2.96 5.69
C HIS A 54 -9.72 -1.61 6.08
N LEU A 55 -10.47 -0.95 5.18
CA LEU A 55 -11.00 0.40 5.41
C LEU A 55 -12.36 0.43 6.14
N LYS A 56 -13.19 -0.62 6.03
CA LYS A 56 -14.56 -0.63 6.60
C LYS A 56 -14.64 -0.58 8.13
N PHE A 57 -13.54 -0.78 8.87
CA PHE A 57 -13.58 -0.95 10.33
C PHE A 57 -12.45 -0.31 11.14
N ASN A 58 -11.57 0.54 10.58
CA ASN A 58 -10.25 0.73 11.22
C ASN A 58 -9.74 2.17 11.41
N PRO A 59 -8.88 2.36 12.43
CA PRO A 59 -8.19 3.61 12.80
C PRO A 59 -7.07 4.01 11.82
N TRP A 60 -7.18 3.66 10.54
CA TRP A 60 -6.19 4.03 9.54
C TRP A 60 -6.19 5.53 9.32
N GLU A 61 -5.03 6.15 9.43
CA GLU A 61 -4.83 7.56 9.09
C GLU A 61 -4.51 7.66 7.60
N GLU A 62 -5.35 8.36 6.84
CA GLU A 62 -5.09 8.65 5.43
C GLU A 62 -3.76 9.40 5.27
N THR A 63 -2.96 8.95 4.30
CA THR A 63 -1.70 9.60 3.98
C THR A 63 -1.92 10.68 2.92
N THR A 64 -1.40 11.87 3.19
CA THR A 64 -1.38 12.97 2.21
C THR A 64 -0.19 12.84 1.27
N GLU A 65 -0.24 13.47 0.10
CA GLU A 65 0.87 13.49 -0.87
C GLU A 65 2.19 13.95 -0.23
N ASN A 66 2.14 14.90 0.70
CA ASN A 66 3.35 15.39 1.39
C ASN A 66 4.00 14.31 2.28
N LYS A 67 3.20 13.39 2.84
CA LYS A 67 3.72 12.28 3.66
C LYS A 67 4.09 11.05 2.83
N GLN A 68 3.57 10.95 1.61
CA GLN A 68 3.82 9.84 0.68
C GLN A 68 5.33 9.63 0.45
N HIS A 69 6.07 10.70 0.17
CA HIS A 69 7.50 10.62 -0.10
C HIS A 69 8.29 10.05 1.07
N ILE A 70 7.96 10.48 2.29
CA ILE A 70 8.62 10.04 3.53
C ILE A 70 8.39 8.54 3.74
N PHE A 71 7.17 8.06 3.59
CA PHE A 71 6.87 6.64 3.77
C PHE A 71 7.49 5.76 2.69
N LEU A 72 7.54 6.24 1.43
CA LEU A 72 8.24 5.54 0.36
C LEU A 72 9.75 5.44 0.66
N GLN A 73 10.39 6.54 1.08
CA GLN A 73 11.79 6.52 1.50
C GLN A 73 12.02 5.50 2.62
N ASN A 74 11.18 5.51 3.66
CA ASN A 74 11.28 4.55 4.76
C ASN A 74 11.11 3.10 4.29
N LEU A 75 10.19 2.84 3.36
CA LEU A 75 10.02 1.52 2.76
C LEU A 75 11.28 1.07 2.01
N TYR A 76 11.83 1.93 1.14
CA TYR A 76 13.05 1.62 0.37
C TYR A 76 14.30 1.46 1.22
N LEU A 77 14.35 2.12 2.39
CA LEU A 77 15.42 1.92 3.37
C LEU A 77 15.22 0.64 4.20
N SER A 78 13.98 0.23 4.45
CA SER A 78 13.65 -0.92 5.30
C SER A 78 13.73 -2.26 4.58
N PHE A 79 13.50 -2.27 3.27
CA PHE A 79 13.41 -3.49 2.46
C PHE A 79 14.35 -3.45 1.25
N PRO A 80 14.96 -4.60 0.89
CA PRO A 80 15.70 -4.72 -0.35
C PRO A 80 14.81 -4.42 -1.57
N LYS A 81 15.39 -3.78 -2.60
CA LYS A 81 14.70 -3.48 -3.86
C LYS A 81 14.03 -4.71 -4.49
N GLN A 82 14.66 -5.89 -4.38
CA GLN A 82 14.12 -7.14 -4.91
C GLN A 82 12.84 -7.57 -4.17
N ASP A 83 12.78 -7.39 -2.86
CA ASP A 83 11.61 -7.71 -2.04
C ASP A 83 10.46 -6.77 -2.35
N ILE A 84 10.73 -5.47 -2.49
CA ILE A 84 9.73 -4.49 -2.91
C ILE A 84 9.19 -4.85 -4.30
N LEU A 85 10.06 -5.21 -5.25
CA LEU A 85 9.63 -5.62 -6.58
C LEU A 85 8.73 -6.86 -6.55
N LYS A 86 9.22 -7.97 -5.98
CA LYS A 86 8.54 -9.27 -6.02
C LYS A 86 7.33 -9.36 -5.10
N LYS A 87 7.39 -8.73 -3.93
CA LYS A 87 6.36 -8.85 -2.89
C LYS A 87 5.38 -7.70 -2.88
N ILE A 88 5.71 -6.54 -3.46
CA ILE A 88 4.83 -5.36 -3.48
C ILE A 88 4.41 -4.98 -4.90
N ILE A 89 5.36 -4.66 -5.78
CA ILE A 89 5.07 -4.13 -7.11
C ILE A 89 4.41 -5.20 -7.99
N GLU A 90 5.01 -6.37 -8.14
CA GLU A 90 4.49 -7.45 -9.00
C GLU A 90 3.06 -7.88 -8.60
N PRO A 91 2.74 -8.14 -7.32
CA PRO A 91 1.37 -8.53 -6.95
C PRO A 91 0.33 -7.43 -7.16
N LEU A 92 0.71 -6.15 -7.04
CA LEU A 92 -0.17 -5.01 -7.30
C LEU A 92 -0.26 -4.64 -8.79
N SER A 93 0.64 -5.17 -9.62
CA SER A 93 0.65 -4.95 -11.07
C SER A 93 -0.19 -5.98 -11.81
N LYS A 94 -0.41 -7.15 -11.21
CA LYS A 94 -1.27 -8.23 -11.74
C LYS A 94 -2.74 -7.91 -11.41
N ASN A 95 -3.31 -7.01 -12.21
CA ASN A 95 -4.76 -6.85 -12.38
C ASN A 95 -5.18 -7.48 -13.70
#